data_AF-A0A6A6MNK7-F1
#
_entry.id   AF-A0A6A6MNK7-F1
#
_cell.length_a   1.000
_cell.length_b   1.000
_cell.length_c   1.000
_cell.angle_alpha   90.00
_cell.angle_beta   90.00
_cell.angle_gamma   90.00
#
_symmetry.space_group_name_H-M   'P 1'
#
loop_
_entity.id
_entity.type
_entity.pdbx_description
1 polymer ?
#
loop_
_entity_poly.entity_id
_entity_poly.type
_entity_poly.pdbx_seq_one_letter_code
_entity_poly.pdbx_strand_id
1 'polypeptide(L)'
;MKPGQDMFSGAVVEGEEFRNYTHEERMEKADKICVMARSSPFDKLLMVQCLKQKGQVVAVTGDGTNDAPALKEADIGLSMGIQGTEVAKESSDIVILDDNFASVATVLRWGRCVYNNIQKFIQFQLTVNVAALVINFVAAVSAGEVPLTAVQLLWVNLIMDTLGALALATEQPTKELMDRAPVGRTEPLITNIMWRNLLAQALYQIAVLLTLQFKGESIFGVAEKINQANLTELVKEKNLKQLRQLGGVAGIASAIKTDIEGGICGGVQDIARRQEAFGSNTYKKPPTKSFFHFVVEAFKDLTIAILLACAALSLGFGIKEHGLKEGWYDGGSIFVAVFLVIAVSAVSNYRQNRQFDKLSRVSNNIQIDVVRQGRRQQVSIFELVVGDVVCLNIGDQIPADGLFVDGHSLQIDESSMTGESDHVEVNHDQNPFLFSGTKVADGYGRMLVTSVGMNTTWGEMMSHISRDTSEQTPLQARLNKLTSSIGKVGLAVAFLVLAVLLIRVLHWQHAR
;
A
#
# COMPACT_ATOMS: atom_id res chain seq x y z
N MET A 1 2.44 -31.02 40.94
CA MET A 1 2.26 -31.18 42.41
C MET A 1 3.07 -32.39 42.87
N LYS A 2 3.80 -32.29 43.99
CA LYS A 2 4.48 -33.43 44.62
C LYS A 2 3.48 -34.21 45.48
N PRO A 3 3.49 -35.56 45.48
CA PRO A 3 2.60 -36.36 46.31
C PRO A 3 3.14 -36.40 47.75
N GLY A 4 2.30 -36.10 48.74
CA GLY A 4 2.64 -36.28 50.16
C GLY A 4 2.38 -35.12 51.12
N GLN A 5 1.62 -34.08 50.74
CA GLN A 5 1.03 -33.17 51.75
C GLN A 5 -0.43 -33.52 51.96
N ASP A 6 -0.76 -33.93 53.18
CA ASP A 6 -2.14 -34.10 53.67
C ASP A 6 -2.90 -32.79 53.44
N MET A 7 -3.84 -32.79 52.49
CA MET A 7 -4.52 -31.57 52.06
C MET A 7 -6.03 -31.78 51.88
N PHE A 8 -6.72 -32.39 52.85
CA PHE A 8 -8.19 -32.40 52.85
C PHE A 8 -8.75 -32.38 54.29
N SER A 9 -8.88 -31.18 54.86
CA SER A 9 -9.93 -30.89 55.85
C SER A 9 -11.15 -30.26 55.16
N GLY A 10 -11.53 -30.81 54.00
CA GLY A 10 -12.68 -30.33 53.24
C GLY A 10 -13.99 -30.74 53.89
N ALA A 11 -14.94 -29.82 54.01
CA ALA A 11 -16.28 -30.13 54.49
C ALA A 11 -17.03 -30.96 53.44
N VAL A 12 -17.67 -32.05 53.88
CA VAL A 12 -18.62 -32.83 53.09
C VAL A 12 -20.02 -32.43 53.56
N VAL A 13 -20.89 -32.05 52.63
CA VAL A 13 -22.24 -31.53 52.94
C VAL A 13 -23.26 -32.18 52.01
N GLU A 14 -24.49 -32.39 52.45
CA GLU A 14 -25.59 -32.81 51.56
C GLU A 14 -26.26 -31.61 50.89
N GLY A 15 -26.76 -31.78 49.66
CA GLY A 15 -27.40 -30.69 48.90
C GLY A 15 -28.58 -30.03 49.62
N GLU A 16 -29.36 -30.82 50.36
CA GLU A 16 -30.46 -30.32 51.20
C GLU A 16 -29.96 -29.43 52.34
N GLU A 17 -28.87 -29.84 53.00
CA GLU A 17 -28.25 -29.07 54.07
C GLU A 17 -27.70 -27.73 53.54
N PHE A 18 -27.01 -27.76 52.39
CA PHE A 18 -26.48 -26.55 51.76
C PHE A 18 -27.57 -25.58 51.32
N ARG A 19 -28.71 -26.09 50.81
CA ARG A 19 -29.85 -25.27 50.45
C ARG A 19 -30.48 -24.57 51.66
N ASN A 20 -30.51 -25.26 52.78
CA ASN A 20 -31.10 -24.77 54.02
C ASN A 20 -30.18 -23.81 54.81
N TYR A 21 -28.90 -23.73 54.49
CA TYR A 21 -28.01 -22.72 55.06
C TYR A 21 -28.53 -21.30 54.78
N THR A 22 -28.35 -20.42 55.76
CA THR A 22 -28.57 -18.99 55.57
C THR A 22 -27.56 -18.42 54.56
N HIS A 23 -27.84 -17.22 54.04
CA HIS A 23 -26.94 -16.60 53.07
C HIS A 23 -25.54 -16.37 53.66
N GLU A 24 -25.44 -15.93 54.91
CA GLU A 24 -24.16 -15.72 55.61
C GLU A 24 -23.39 -17.03 55.80
N GLU A 25 -24.07 -18.09 56.24
CA GLU A 25 -23.44 -19.42 56.39
C GLU A 25 -22.95 -19.98 55.07
N ARG A 26 -23.70 -19.79 53.97
CA ARG A 26 -23.26 -20.20 52.63
C ARG A 26 -22.00 -19.44 52.21
N MET A 27 -21.98 -18.13 52.41
CA MET A 27 -20.81 -17.31 52.08
C MET A 27 -19.59 -17.67 52.93
N GLU A 28 -19.76 -18.07 54.20
CA GLU A 28 -18.65 -18.50 55.03
C GLU A 28 -18.12 -19.90 54.65
N LYS A 29 -19.03 -20.84 54.36
CA LYS A 29 -18.69 -22.26 54.20
C LYS A 29 -18.41 -22.69 52.76
N ALA A 30 -18.89 -21.97 51.73
CA ALA A 30 -18.80 -22.39 50.33
C ALA A 30 -17.38 -22.82 49.90
N ASP A 31 -16.35 -22.02 50.21
CA ASP A 31 -14.95 -22.30 49.80
C ASP A 31 -14.34 -23.53 50.50
N LYS A 32 -14.94 -23.98 51.61
CA LYS A 32 -14.47 -25.11 52.40
C LYS A 32 -15.13 -26.43 51.97
N ILE A 33 -16.22 -26.38 51.21
CA ILE A 33 -16.95 -27.56 50.77
C ILE A 33 -16.19 -28.21 49.62
N CYS A 34 -15.70 -29.44 49.84
CA CYS A 34 -15.03 -30.22 48.80
C CYS A 34 -15.97 -31.21 48.11
N VAL A 35 -16.99 -31.69 48.82
CA VAL A 35 -17.95 -32.66 48.27
C VAL A 35 -19.35 -32.25 48.69
N MET A 36 -20.23 -32.05 47.71
CA MET A 36 -21.66 -31.90 47.92
C MET A 36 -22.37 -33.17 47.45
N ALA A 37 -22.85 -33.99 48.37
CA ALA A 37 -23.56 -35.21 48.05
C ALA A 37 -25.04 -34.94 47.76
N ARG A 38 -25.65 -35.74 46.88
CA ARG A 38 -27.11 -35.68 46.57
C ARG A 38 -27.61 -34.28 46.16
N SER A 39 -26.75 -33.50 45.48
CA SER A 39 -27.09 -32.15 45.01
C SER A 39 -28.10 -32.21 43.87
N SER A 40 -29.14 -31.37 43.94
CA SER A 40 -30.03 -31.08 42.81
C SER A 40 -29.40 -30.05 41.85
N PRO A 41 -29.98 -29.84 40.64
CA PRO A 41 -29.54 -28.78 39.72
C PRO A 41 -29.48 -27.38 40.36
N PHE A 42 -30.47 -27.05 41.20
CA PHE A 42 -30.54 -25.75 41.88
C PHE A 42 -29.46 -25.58 42.94
N ASP A 43 -29.02 -26.66 43.60
CA ASP A 43 -27.96 -26.59 44.61
C ASP A 43 -26.61 -26.29 43.96
N LYS A 44 -26.36 -26.87 42.78
CA LYS A 44 -25.18 -26.59 41.95
C LYS A 44 -25.16 -25.13 41.52
N LEU A 45 -26.28 -24.62 40.99
CA LEU A 45 -26.41 -23.22 40.61
C LEU A 45 -26.15 -22.28 41.80
N LEU A 46 -26.75 -22.59 42.95
CA LEU A 46 -26.61 -21.80 44.17
C LEU A 46 -25.16 -21.74 44.65
N MET A 47 -24.44 -22.86 44.56
CA MET A 47 -23.02 -22.93 44.88
C MET A 47 -22.19 -22.01 43.98
N VAL A 48 -22.44 -22.06 42.66
CA VAL A 48 -21.76 -21.20 41.69
C VAL A 48 -22.02 -19.71 41.99
N GLN A 49 -23.28 -19.35 42.27
CA GLN A 49 -23.66 -17.98 42.62
C GLN A 49 -22.97 -17.50 43.90
N CYS A 50 -22.92 -18.32 44.94
CA CYS A 50 -22.23 -17.98 46.18
C CYS A 50 -20.73 -17.77 45.96
N LEU A 51 -20.05 -18.67 45.25
CA LEU A 51 -18.62 -18.53 44.96
C LEU A 51 -18.33 -17.28 44.13
N LYS A 52 -19.16 -16.97 43.12
CA LYS A 52 -19.04 -15.75 42.31
C LYS A 52 -19.28 -14.48 43.14
N GLN A 53 -20.26 -14.47 44.04
CA GLN A 53 -20.54 -13.33 44.92
C GLN A 53 -19.38 -13.04 45.88
N LYS A 54 -18.56 -14.05 46.22
CA LYS A 54 -17.32 -13.87 46.97
C LYS A 54 -16.15 -13.35 46.14
N GLY A 55 -16.33 -13.16 44.83
CA GLY A 55 -15.29 -12.72 43.91
C GLY A 55 -14.35 -13.83 43.45
N GLN A 56 -14.68 -15.11 43.68
CA GLN A 56 -13.93 -16.24 43.11
C GLN A 56 -14.21 -16.36 41.61
N VAL A 57 -13.23 -16.88 40.86
CA VAL A 57 -13.41 -17.27 39.45
C VAL A 57 -13.87 -18.72 39.41
N VAL A 58 -15.08 -18.96 38.94
CA VAL A 58 -15.73 -20.27 39.00
C VAL A 58 -15.78 -20.92 37.63
N ALA A 59 -15.12 -22.06 37.50
CA ALA A 59 -15.27 -22.95 36.35
C ALA A 59 -16.13 -24.15 36.74
N VAL A 60 -17.13 -24.47 35.92
CA VAL A 60 -18.02 -25.63 36.13
C VAL A 60 -17.82 -26.61 34.99
N THR A 61 -17.82 -27.89 35.32
CA THR A 61 -17.88 -28.95 34.31
C THR A 61 -19.06 -29.87 34.56
N GLY A 62 -19.71 -30.31 33.48
CA GLY A 62 -20.87 -31.19 33.52
C GLY A 62 -21.24 -31.69 32.13
N ASP A 63 -21.86 -32.86 32.08
CA ASP A 63 -22.28 -33.56 30.87
C ASP A 63 -23.82 -33.71 30.79
N GLY A 64 -24.51 -33.59 31.92
CA GLY A 64 -25.97 -33.75 32.01
C GLY A 64 -26.76 -32.45 31.83
N THR A 65 -28.03 -32.60 31.44
CA THR A 65 -29.00 -31.48 31.38
C THR A 65 -29.20 -30.79 32.74
N ASN A 66 -28.96 -31.53 33.83
CA ASN A 66 -29.00 -31.05 35.20
C ASN A 66 -27.90 -30.02 35.53
N ASP A 67 -26.81 -29.99 34.76
CA ASP A 67 -25.69 -29.08 34.98
C ASP A 67 -25.84 -27.78 34.18
N ALA A 68 -26.75 -27.75 33.20
CA ALA A 68 -26.93 -26.62 32.30
C ALA A 68 -27.11 -25.25 33.00
N PRO A 69 -27.92 -25.10 34.06
CA PRO A 69 -28.03 -23.82 34.76
C PRO A 69 -26.71 -23.38 35.41
N ALA A 70 -25.98 -24.33 36.01
CA ALA A 70 -24.71 -24.06 36.67
C ALA A 70 -23.59 -23.77 35.66
N LEU A 71 -23.55 -24.48 34.54
CA LEU A 71 -22.64 -24.24 33.41
C LEU A 71 -22.84 -22.82 32.87
N LYS A 72 -24.10 -22.40 32.70
CA LYS A 72 -24.42 -21.07 32.14
C LYS A 72 -24.11 -19.92 33.10
N GLU A 73 -24.25 -20.16 34.41
CA GLU A 73 -23.97 -19.15 35.43
C GLU A 73 -22.48 -19.04 35.75
N ALA A 74 -21.67 -20.07 35.48
CA ALA A 74 -20.23 -20.04 35.75
C ALA A 74 -19.50 -18.91 35.00
N ASP A 75 -18.28 -18.57 35.43
CA ASP A 75 -17.43 -17.69 34.63
C ASP A 75 -16.92 -18.41 33.37
N ILE A 76 -16.74 -19.73 33.47
CA ILE A 76 -16.47 -20.65 32.34
C ILE A 76 -17.21 -21.97 32.57
N GLY A 77 -18.11 -22.34 31.65
CA GLY A 77 -18.73 -23.67 31.58
C GLY A 77 -17.98 -24.62 30.62
N LEU A 78 -17.70 -25.85 31.06
CA LEU A 78 -17.00 -26.90 30.31
C LEU A 78 -17.88 -28.14 30.15
N SER A 79 -18.23 -28.51 28.91
CA SER A 79 -18.99 -29.74 28.63
C SER A 79 -18.20 -30.76 27.80
N MET A 80 -18.62 -32.03 27.91
CA MET A 80 -18.08 -33.13 27.11
C MET A 80 -18.71 -33.17 25.72
N GLY A 81 -17.89 -33.33 24.68
CA GLY A 81 -18.32 -33.31 23.29
C GLY A 81 -18.99 -34.60 22.83
N ILE A 82 -18.60 -35.75 23.38
CA ILE A 82 -19.15 -37.07 23.01
C ILE A 82 -20.25 -37.48 23.99
N GLN A 83 -19.93 -37.52 25.29
CA GLN A 83 -20.85 -37.95 26.35
C GLN A 83 -21.82 -36.85 26.79
N GLY A 84 -21.50 -35.58 26.56
CA GLY A 84 -22.35 -34.47 26.96
C GLY A 84 -23.66 -34.41 26.18
N THR A 85 -24.73 -34.08 26.91
CA THR A 85 -26.04 -33.78 26.34
C THR A 85 -26.02 -32.49 25.52
N GLU A 86 -26.87 -32.37 24.50
CA GLU A 86 -27.00 -31.15 23.68
C GLU A 86 -27.24 -29.90 24.54
N VAL A 87 -28.09 -30.01 25.56
CA VAL A 87 -28.39 -28.91 26.48
C VAL A 87 -27.15 -28.48 27.28
N ALA A 88 -26.30 -29.42 27.70
CA ALA A 88 -25.05 -29.11 28.38
C ALA A 88 -24.05 -28.42 27.44
N LYS A 89 -23.97 -28.86 26.18
CA LYS A 89 -23.11 -28.24 25.15
C LYS A 89 -23.53 -26.80 24.84
N GLU A 90 -24.82 -26.56 24.63
CA GLU A 90 -25.35 -25.20 24.40
C GLU A 90 -25.20 -24.27 25.61
N SER A 91 -25.19 -24.83 26.82
CA SER A 91 -25.06 -24.05 28.05
C SER A 91 -23.61 -23.79 28.46
N SER A 92 -22.63 -24.45 27.82
CA SER A 92 -21.20 -24.32 28.11
C SER A 92 -20.50 -23.34 27.18
N ASP A 93 -19.43 -22.69 27.65
CA ASP A 93 -18.58 -21.80 26.84
C ASP A 93 -17.53 -22.59 26.04
N ILE A 94 -17.10 -23.74 26.56
CA ILE A 94 -16.09 -24.61 25.95
C ILE A 94 -16.62 -26.06 25.90
N VAL A 95 -16.61 -26.64 24.70
CA VAL A 95 -16.95 -28.05 24.46
C VAL A 95 -15.68 -28.85 24.19
N ILE A 96 -15.40 -29.85 25.03
CA ILE A 96 -14.23 -30.72 24.93
C ILE A 96 -14.56 -31.87 23.97
N LEU A 97 -14.17 -31.72 22.70
CA LEU A 97 -14.55 -32.65 21.62
C LEU A 97 -14.10 -34.10 21.81
N ASP A 98 -13.04 -34.33 22.58
CA ASP A 98 -12.43 -35.65 22.80
C ASP A 98 -12.75 -36.26 24.17
N ASP A 99 -13.62 -35.61 24.96
CA ASP A 99 -13.98 -35.98 26.34
C ASP A 99 -12.79 -36.16 27.29
N ASN A 100 -11.66 -35.52 27.00
CA ASN A 100 -10.45 -35.63 27.82
C ASN A 100 -10.11 -34.31 28.52
N PHE A 101 -10.21 -34.30 29.85
CA PHE A 101 -9.83 -33.13 30.65
C PHE A 101 -8.36 -32.70 30.47
N ALA A 102 -7.46 -33.58 30.02
CA ALA A 102 -6.08 -33.21 29.71
C ALA A 102 -6.01 -32.17 28.56
N SER A 103 -7.01 -32.14 27.68
CA SER A 103 -7.11 -31.15 26.59
C SER A 103 -7.31 -29.73 27.12
N VAL A 104 -7.95 -29.56 28.28
CA VAL A 104 -8.10 -28.26 28.96
C VAL A 104 -6.75 -27.67 29.33
N ALA A 105 -5.81 -28.48 29.85
CA ALA A 105 -4.47 -28.00 30.17
C ALA A 105 -3.72 -27.50 28.93
N THR A 106 -3.95 -28.14 27.78
CA THR A 106 -3.38 -27.70 26.49
C THR A 106 -3.99 -26.36 26.06
N VAL A 107 -5.32 -26.22 26.14
CA VAL A 107 -6.04 -24.98 25.82
C VAL A 107 -5.57 -23.84 26.73
N LEU A 108 -5.44 -24.06 28.04
CA LEU A 108 -4.94 -23.06 28.99
C LEU A 108 -3.51 -22.61 28.65
N ARG A 109 -2.64 -23.55 28.28
CA ARG A 109 -1.27 -23.23 27.86
C ARG A 109 -1.25 -22.35 26.60
N TRP A 110 -2.08 -22.65 25.62
CA TRP A 110 -2.25 -21.82 24.41
C TRP A 110 -2.84 -20.44 24.75
N GLY A 111 -3.86 -20.37 25.61
CA GLY A 111 -4.46 -19.12 26.05
C GLY A 111 -3.44 -18.20 26.76
N ARG A 112 -2.62 -18.75 27.65
CA ARG A 112 -1.52 -18.00 28.31
C ARG A 112 -0.49 -17.50 27.31
N CYS A 113 -0.18 -18.28 26.27
CA CYS A 113 0.72 -17.87 25.20
C CYS A 113 0.13 -16.69 24.42
N VAL A 114 -1.14 -16.78 24.00
CA VAL A 114 -1.84 -15.71 23.28
C VAL A 114 -1.86 -14.43 24.12
N TYR A 115 -2.20 -14.51 25.40
CA TYR A 115 -2.20 -13.34 26.30
C TYR A 115 -0.82 -12.66 26.38
N ASN A 116 0.24 -13.45 26.56
CA ASN A 116 1.62 -12.94 26.59
C ASN A 116 2.03 -12.32 25.24
N ASN A 117 1.61 -12.91 24.13
CA ASN A 117 1.90 -12.39 22.79
C ASN A 117 1.16 -11.07 22.55
N ILE A 118 -0.09 -10.93 23.03
CA ILE A 118 -0.81 -9.65 23.00
C ILE A 118 -0.05 -8.58 23.79
N GLN A 119 0.46 -8.90 24.98
CA GLN A 119 1.27 -7.95 25.77
C GLN A 119 2.54 -7.51 25.05
N LYS A 120 3.29 -8.46 24.45
CA LYS A 120 4.48 -8.15 23.64
C LYS A 120 4.13 -7.29 22.42
N PHE A 121 3.03 -7.60 21.74
CA PHE A 121 2.54 -6.82 20.59
C PHE A 121 2.24 -5.38 20.99
N ILE A 122 1.48 -5.19 22.07
CA ILE A 122 1.13 -3.86 22.57
C ILE A 122 2.39 -3.08 22.96
N GLN A 123 3.35 -3.72 23.63
CA GLN A 123 4.62 -3.07 23.99
C GLN A 123 5.40 -2.63 22.75
N PHE A 124 5.50 -3.49 21.73
CA PHE A 124 6.17 -3.17 20.47
C PHE A 124 5.45 -2.02 19.74
N GLN A 125 4.14 -2.14 19.55
CA GLN A 125 3.34 -1.22 18.74
C GLN A 125 3.26 0.18 19.36
N LEU A 126 3.01 0.27 20.68
CA LEU A 126 2.98 1.56 21.36
C LEU A 126 4.34 2.25 21.33
N THR A 127 5.44 1.50 21.51
CA THR A 127 6.79 2.08 21.50
C THR A 127 7.10 2.73 20.15
N VAL A 128 6.84 2.02 19.05
CA VAL A 128 7.11 2.52 17.71
C VAL A 128 6.19 3.69 17.34
N ASN A 129 4.90 3.62 17.67
CA ASN A 129 3.95 4.69 17.37
C ASN A 129 4.29 5.98 18.13
N VAL A 130 4.65 5.88 19.41
CA VAL A 130 5.07 7.05 20.21
C VAL A 130 6.37 7.64 19.63
N ALA A 131 7.36 6.82 19.32
CA ALA A 131 8.62 7.29 18.74
C ALA A 131 8.41 8.00 17.38
N ALA A 132 7.64 7.38 16.48
CA ALA A 132 7.35 7.93 15.15
C ALA A 132 6.62 9.28 15.23
N LEU A 133 5.63 9.41 16.12
CA LEU A 133 4.89 10.65 16.31
C LEU A 133 5.79 11.76 16.87
N VAL A 134 6.61 11.45 17.88
CA VAL A 134 7.53 12.44 18.47
C VAL A 134 8.57 12.91 17.47
N ILE A 135 9.16 12.00 16.68
CA ILE A 135 10.18 12.37 15.69
C ILE A 135 9.58 13.24 14.59
N ASN A 136 8.43 12.87 14.05
CA ASN A 136 7.76 13.68 13.03
C ASN A 136 7.41 15.08 13.57
N PHE A 137 6.93 15.18 14.81
CA PHE A 137 6.63 16.46 15.45
C PHE A 137 7.90 17.31 15.64
N VAL A 138 8.96 16.74 16.23
CA VAL A 138 10.21 17.45 16.49
C VAL A 138 10.87 17.89 15.19
N ALA A 139 10.91 17.03 14.17
CA ALA A 139 11.47 17.35 12.87
C ALA A 139 10.66 18.45 12.15
N ALA A 140 9.33 18.38 12.16
CA ALA A 140 8.47 19.42 11.58
C ALA A 140 8.71 20.80 12.21
N VAL A 141 8.84 20.86 13.54
CA VAL A 141 9.05 22.13 14.28
C VAL A 141 10.47 22.68 14.09
N SER A 142 11.47 21.82 13.97
CA SER A 142 12.88 22.23 13.94
C SER A 142 13.45 22.44 12.53
N ALA A 143 13.13 21.54 11.60
CA ALA A 143 13.67 21.52 10.24
C ALA A 143 12.66 22.04 9.19
N GLY A 144 11.39 22.23 9.55
CA GLY A 144 10.32 22.67 8.64
C GLY A 144 9.83 21.57 7.67
N GLU A 145 10.56 20.47 7.54
CA GLU A 145 10.22 19.32 6.74
C GLU A 145 9.90 18.10 7.62
N VAL A 146 8.89 17.32 7.22
CA VAL A 146 8.52 16.09 7.92
C VAL A 146 9.28 14.92 7.28
N PRO A 147 10.05 14.11 8.04
CA PRO A 147 10.88 13.03 7.50
C PRO A 147 10.08 11.98 6.72
N LEU A 148 8.83 11.75 7.11
CA LEU A 148 7.90 10.85 6.43
C LEU A 148 6.63 11.59 6.04
N THR A 149 6.27 11.49 4.76
CA THR A 149 4.96 11.95 4.28
C THR A 149 3.83 11.13 4.90
N ALA A 150 2.61 11.68 4.92
CA ALA A 150 1.43 10.99 5.46
C ALA A 150 1.20 9.60 4.84
N VAL A 151 1.45 9.45 3.53
CA VAL A 151 1.32 8.16 2.83
C VAL A 151 2.41 7.17 3.26
N GLN A 152 3.66 7.62 3.42
CA GLN A 152 4.75 6.76 3.88
C GLN A 152 4.53 6.28 5.33
N LEU A 153 4.05 7.15 6.21
CA LEU A 153 3.70 6.80 7.58
C LEU A 153 2.60 5.73 7.62
N LEU A 154 1.60 5.84 6.74
CA LEU A 154 0.54 4.85 6.61
C LEU A 154 1.08 3.48 6.17
N TRP A 155 2.00 3.45 5.20
CA TRP A 155 2.66 2.20 4.78
C TRP A 155 3.51 1.59 5.89
N VAL A 156 4.27 2.40 6.63
CA VAL A 156 5.06 1.94 7.77
C VAL A 156 4.17 1.32 8.85
N ASN A 157 3.07 2.00 9.22
CA ASN A 157 2.10 1.45 10.17
C ASN A 157 1.47 0.15 9.67
N LEU A 158 1.02 0.11 8.40
CA LEU A 158 0.40 -1.08 7.84
C LEU A 158 1.35 -2.30 7.85
N ILE A 159 2.60 -2.10 7.43
CA ILE A 159 3.59 -3.19 7.37
C ILE A 159 3.91 -3.67 8.79
N MET A 160 4.12 -2.76 9.75
CA MET A 160 4.45 -3.12 11.13
C MET A 160 3.29 -3.80 11.85
N ASP A 161 2.06 -3.32 11.68
CA ASP A 161 0.86 -3.93 12.26
C ASP A 161 0.68 -5.35 11.74
N THR A 162 0.80 -5.53 10.42
CA THR A 162 0.54 -6.82 9.77
C THR A 162 1.63 -7.85 10.09
N LEU A 163 2.91 -7.48 9.91
CA LEU A 163 4.03 -8.39 10.14
C LEU A 163 4.26 -8.63 11.64
N GLY A 164 4.08 -7.61 12.47
CA GLY A 164 4.19 -7.71 13.92
C GLY A 164 3.12 -8.64 14.50
N ALA A 165 1.86 -8.47 14.10
CA ALA A 165 0.78 -9.35 14.51
C ALA A 165 1.03 -10.80 14.05
N LEU A 166 1.52 -11.00 12.82
CA LEU A 166 1.83 -12.33 12.29
C LEU A 166 2.94 -13.03 13.09
N ALA A 167 4.06 -12.34 13.33
CA ALA A 167 5.19 -12.89 14.08
C ALA A 167 4.76 -13.37 15.47
N LEU A 168 3.92 -12.58 16.14
CA LEU A 168 3.40 -12.87 17.47
C LEU A 168 2.30 -13.94 17.48
N ALA A 169 1.50 -14.04 16.41
CA ALA A 169 0.53 -15.13 16.26
C ALA A 169 1.19 -16.50 16.06
N THR A 170 2.40 -16.53 15.48
CA THR A 170 3.14 -17.78 15.19
C THR A 170 3.99 -18.30 16.35
N GLU A 171 4.15 -17.52 17.43
CA GLU A 171 4.99 -17.92 18.57
C GLU A 171 4.39 -19.13 19.32
N GLN A 172 5.19 -20.18 19.50
CA GLN A 172 4.74 -21.42 20.13
C GLN A 172 4.73 -21.35 21.67
N PRO A 173 3.79 -22.04 22.34
CA PRO A 173 3.70 -22.04 23.80
C PRO A 173 4.89 -22.72 24.47
N THR A 174 5.58 -21.99 25.35
CA THR A 174 6.65 -22.53 26.21
C THR A 174 6.11 -23.19 27.48
N LYS A 175 6.84 -24.16 28.04
CA LYS A 175 6.42 -24.90 29.24
C LYS A 175 6.39 -24.02 30.50
N GLU A 176 7.30 -23.05 30.59
CA GLU A 176 7.42 -22.10 31.71
C GLU A 176 6.16 -21.25 31.93
N LEU A 177 5.30 -21.10 30.91
CA LEU A 177 4.04 -20.36 31.03
C LEU A 177 3.09 -20.98 32.06
N MET A 178 3.21 -22.28 32.33
CA MET A 178 2.35 -22.98 33.30
C MET A 178 2.80 -22.79 34.75
N ASP A 179 4.06 -22.43 34.97
CA ASP A 179 4.62 -22.22 36.31
C ASP A 179 4.27 -20.83 36.88
N ARG A 180 3.78 -19.92 36.02
CA ARG A 180 3.33 -18.58 36.43
C ARG A 180 1.97 -18.63 37.11
N ALA A 181 1.79 -17.73 38.09
CA ALA A 181 0.49 -17.48 38.70
C ALA A 181 -0.54 -16.99 37.66
N PRO A 182 -1.83 -17.33 37.81
CA PRO A 182 -2.89 -16.84 36.93
C PRO A 182 -3.05 -15.31 37.07
N VAL A 183 -3.44 -14.66 35.96
CA VAL A 183 -3.67 -13.21 35.89
C VAL A 183 -5.02 -12.88 36.54
N GLY A 184 -5.05 -11.83 37.36
CA GLY A 184 -6.26 -11.39 38.07
C GLY A 184 -7.28 -10.69 37.17
N ARG A 185 -8.57 -10.72 37.55
CA ARG A 185 -9.67 -10.09 36.80
C ARG A 185 -9.52 -8.56 36.64
N THR A 186 -8.91 -7.92 37.63
CA THR A 186 -8.75 -6.46 37.70
C THR A 186 -7.35 -6.00 37.30
N GLU A 187 -6.46 -6.92 36.93
CA GLU A 187 -5.10 -6.55 36.53
C GLU A 187 -5.11 -5.92 35.13
N PRO A 188 -4.49 -4.75 34.95
CA PRO A 188 -4.44 -4.11 33.65
C PRO A 188 -3.57 -4.93 32.68
N LEU A 189 -4.00 -4.98 31.41
CA LEU A 189 -3.25 -5.66 30.35
C LEU A 189 -1.83 -5.11 30.20
N ILE A 190 -1.63 -3.80 30.42
CA ILE A 190 -0.33 -3.14 30.44
C ILE A 190 0.14 -3.00 31.89
N THR A 191 1.16 -3.77 32.27
CA THR A 191 1.72 -3.73 33.62
C THR A 191 2.63 -2.52 33.83
N ASN A 192 2.88 -2.12 35.08
CA ASN A 192 3.84 -1.05 35.40
C ASN A 192 5.27 -1.37 34.91
N ILE A 193 5.62 -2.65 34.83
CA ILE A 193 6.91 -3.10 34.28
C ILE A 193 6.95 -2.85 32.77
N MET A 194 5.86 -3.13 32.05
CA MET A 194 5.74 -2.82 30.62
C MET A 194 5.83 -1.31 30.37
N TRP A 195 5.18 -0.48 31.19
CA TRP A 195 5.29 0.98 31.10
C TRP A 195 6.72 1.49 31.24
N ARG A 196 7.46 0.97 32.23
CA ARG A 196 8.88 1.29 32.41
C ARG A 196 9.71 0.91 31.17
N ASN A 197 9.48 -0.29 30.64
CA ASN A 197 10.20 -0.77 29.47
C ASN A 197 9.86 0.04 28.21
N LEU A 198 8.58 0.34 28.00
CA LEU A 198 8.07 1.15 26.89
C LEU A 198 8.69 2.55 26.90
N LEU A 199 8.69 3.23 28.05
CA LEU A 199 9.30 4.56 28.18
C LEU A 199 10.81 4.53 27.87
N ALA A 200 11.54 3.55 28.42
CA ALA A 200 12.97 3.42 28.18
C ALA A 200 13.29 3.13 26.70
N GLN A 201 12.54 2.22 26.06
CA GLN A 201 12.71 1.88 24.65
C GLN A 201 12.34 3.04 23.72
N ALA A 202 11.23 3.74 24.01
CA ALA A 202 10.81 4.90 23.23
C ALA A 202 11.83 6.04 23.32
N LEU A 203 12.33 6.37 24.52
CA LEU A 203 13.38 7.37 24.72
C LEU A 203 14.66 7.02 23.96
N TYR A 204 15.08 5.75 24.01
CA TYR A 204 16.24 5.27 23.27
C TYR A 204 16.05 5.43 21.75
N GLN A 205 14.92 4.99 21.19
CA GLN A 205 14.62 5.12 19.77
C GLN A 205 14.57 6.58 19.33
N ILE A 206 13.89 7.43 20.10
CA ILE A 206 13.80 8.87 19.82
C ILE A 206 15.20 9.50 19.83
N ALA A 207 16.03 9.22 20.84
CA ALA A 207 17.37 9.77 20.93
C ALA A 207 18.25 9.35 19.73
N VAL A 208 18.23 8.07 19.36
CA VAL A 208 19.00 7.57 18.20
C VAL A 208 18.50 8.22 16.92
N LEU A 209 17.19 8.21 16.66
CA LEU A 209 16.63 8.71 15.40
C LEU A 209 16.76 10.23 15.26
N LEU A 210 16.61 11.01 16.35
CA LEU A 210 16.88 12.45 16.32
C LEU A 210 18.37 12.75 16.11
N THR A 211 19.26 11.96 16.73
CA THR A 211 20.71 12.12 16.50
C THR A 211 21.06 11.86 15.04
N LEU A 212 20.45 10.83 14.44
CA LEU A 212 20.61 10.54 13.01
C LEU A 212 19.98 11.64 12.13
N GLN A 213 18.83 12.18 12.51
CA GLN A 213 18.17 13.25 11.75
C GLN A 213 19.01 14.54 11.70
N PHE A 214 19.58 14.98 12.82
CA PHE A 214 20.29 16.27 12.89
C PHE A 214 21.80 16.16 12.67
N LYS A 215 22.41 15.01 12.99
CA LYS A 215 23.86 14.82 12.92
C LYS A 215 24.27 13.65 12.02
N GLY A 216 23.33 12.97 11.37
CA GLY A 216 23.62 11.82 10.52
C GLY A 216 24.64 12.11 9.44
N GLU A 217 24.52 13.25 8.76
CA GLU A 217 25.45 13.65 7.69
C GLU A 217 26.89 13.83 8.20
N SER A 218 27.04 14.46 9.38
CA SER A 218 28.33 14.63 10.05
C SER A 218 28.90 13.31 10.58
N ILE A 219 28.06 12.43 11.13
CA ILE A 219 28.47 11.14 11.70
C ILE A 219 28.91 10.15 10.62
N PHE A 220 28.19 10.08 9.51
CA PHE A 220 28.51 9.18 8.40
C PHE A 220 29.53 9.76 7.41
N GLY A 221 30.01 10.98 7.65
CA GLY A 221 30.97 11.64 6.76
C GLY A 221 30.44 11.77 5.35
N VAL A 222 29.13 11.96 5.19
CA VAL A 222 28.51 12.29 3.90
C VAL A 222 28.81 13.76 3.68
N ALA A 223 30.06 14.05 3.29
CA ALA A 223 30.38 15.35 2.74
C ALA A 223 29.44 15.56 1.55
N GLU A 224 28.74 16.70 1.50
CA GLU A 224 28.11 17.21 0.29
C GLU A 224 29.20 17.37 -0.78
N LYS A 225 29.55 16.28 -1.45
CA LYS A 225 29.87 16.35 -2.87
C LYS A 225 28.66 17.00 -3.48
N ILE A 226 28.85 18.11 -4.20
CA ILE A 226 27.79 18.88 -4.84
C ILE A 226 26.68 17.92 -5.29
N ASN A 227 25.60 17.90 -4.50
CA ASN A 227 24.53 16.96 -4.71
C ASN A 227 23.81 17.42 -5.96
N GLN A 228 23.43 16.46 -6.81
CA GLN A 228 22.64 16.72 -7.99
C GLN A 228 21.39 17.58 -7.69
N ALA A 229 20.81 17.40 -6.49
CA ALA A 229 19.71 18.21 -5.98
C ALA A 229 20.07 19.70 -5.91
N ASN A 230 21.20 20.07 -5.30
CA ASN A 230 21.65 21.45 -5.14
C ASN A 230 21.92 22.12 -6.50
N LEU A 231 22.47 21.39 -7.48
CA LEU A 231 22.65 21.88 -8.86
C LEU A 231 21.31 22.13 -9.57
N THR A 232 20.36 21.23 -9.35
CA THR A 232 19.03 21.31 -9.95
C THR A 232 18.24 22.48 -9.35
N GLU A 233 18.26 22.62 -8.02
CA GLU A 233 17.60 23.70 -7.29
C GLU A 233 18.18 25.07 -7.64
N LEU A 234 19.50 25.18 -7.78
CA LEU A 234 20.17 26.42 -8.16
C LEU A 234 19.67 27.00 -9.47
N VAL A 235 19.47 26.17 -10.50
CA VAL A 235 18.94 26.61 -11.79
C VAL A 235 17.43 26.83 -11.72
N LYS A 236 16.68 25.96 -11.02
CA LYS A 236 15.24 26.11 -10.80
C LYS A 236 14.87 27.44 -10.15
N GLU A 237 15.56 27.84 -9.09
CA GLU A 237 15.25 29.06 -8.33
C GLU A 237 15.93 30.32 -8.89
N LYS A 238 16.69 30.21 -9.99
CA LYS A 238 17.55 31.30 -10.52
C LYS A 238 18.42 31.93 -9.42
N ASN A 239 19.01 31.12 -8.53
CA ASN A 239 19.71 31.60 -7.33
C ASN A 239 21.14 32.11 -7.64
N LEU A 240 21.24 33.37 -8.07
CA LEU A 240 22.51 34.03 -8.39
C LEU A 240 23.48 34.11 -7.21
N LYS A 241 22.96 34.25 -5.99
CA LYS A 241 23.80 34.40 -4.78
C LYS A 241 24.57 33.11 -4.50
N GLN A 242 23.87 31.97 -4.59
CA GLN A 242 24.46 30.65 -4.42
C GLN A 242 25.43 30.32 -5.55
N LEU A 243 25.10 30.69 -6.80
CA LEU A 243 26.02 30.55 -7.93
C LEU A 243 27.34 31.29 -7.72
N ARG A 244 27.30 32.52 -7.19
CA ARG A 244 28.52 33.30 -6.89
C ARG A 244 29.34 32.69 -5.75
N GLN A 245 28.69 32.14 -4.72
CA GLN A 245 29.37 31.44 -3.62
C GLN A 245 30.10 30.18 -4.09
N LEU A 246 29.56 29.49 -5.10
CA LEU A 246 30.16 28.29 -5.70
C LEU A 246 31.26 28.59 -6.73
N GLY A 247 31.69 29.85 -6.85
CA GLY A 247 32.73 30.25 -7.82
C GLY A 247 32.22 30.51 -9.23
N GLY A 248 30.91 30.77 -9.38
CA GLY A 248 30.27 31.04 -10.67
C GLY A 248 30.18 29.81 -11.57
N VAL A 249 29.95 30.05 -12.87
CA VAL A 249 29.84 28.99 -13.88
C VAL A 249 31.13 28.16 -13.96
N ALA A 250 32.30 28.82 -13.81
CA ALA A 250 33.60 28.16 -13.78
C ALA A 250 33.79 27.25 -12.56
N GLY A 251 33.34 27.67 -11.38
CA GLY A 251 33.37 26.85 -10.18
C GLY A 251 32.48 25.61 -10.30
N ILE A 252 31.29 25.75 -10.87
CA ILE A 252 30.40 24.62 -11.16
C ILE A 252 31.01 23.67 -12.19
N ALA A 253 31.58 24.20 -13.29
CA ALA A 253 32.24 23.39 -14.31
C ALA A 253 33.40 22.56 -13.73
N SER A 254 34.24 23.18 -12.88
CA SER A 254 35.31 22.50 -12.16
C SER A 254 34.78 21.40 -11.23
N ALA A 255 33.66 21.66 -10.55
CA ALA A 255 33.09 20.69 -9.62
C ALA A 255 32.47 19.46 -10.31
N ILE A 256 31.87 19.64 -11.48
CA ILE A 256 31.37 18.53 -12.32
C ILE A 256 32.44 17.95 -13.26
N LYS A 257 33.71 18.37 -13.09
CA LYS A 257 34.87 17.93 -13.88
C LYS A 257 34.66 18.09 -15.38
N THR A 258 34.18 19.25 -15.79
CA THR A 258 34.01 19.64 -17.18
C THR A 258 34.92 20.82 -17.49
N ASP A 259 35.56 20.79 -18.65
CA ASP A 259 36.23 21.97 -19.20
C ASP A 259 35.23 22.83 -19.98
N ILE A 260 35.26 24.14 -19.76
CA ILE A 260 34.28 25.07 -20.37
C ILE A 260 34.53 25.22 -21.87
N GLU A 261 35.81 25.17 -22.30
CA GLU A 261 36.15 25.29 -23.71
C GLU A 261 36.15 23.94 -24.44
N GLY A 262 36.68 22.91 -23.80
CA GLY A 262 36.84 21.56 -24.34
C GLY A 262 35.67 20.63 -24.11
N GLY A 263 34.73 20.98 -23.22
CA GLY A 263 33.64 20.10 -22.80
C GLY A 263 34.13 18.84 -22.07
N ILE A 264 33.34 17.77 -22.15
CA ILE A 264 33.69 16.49 -21.51
C ILE A 264 34.64 15.64 -22.36
N CYS A 265 35.24 14.63 -21.73
CA CYS A 265 36.08 13.66 -22.42
C CYS A 265 35.28 12.80 -23.40
N GLY A 266 33.97 12.63 -23.23
CA GLY A 266 33.08 12.04 -24.24
C GLY A 266 33.31 10.55 -24.54
N GLY A 267 34.17 9.86 -23.77
CA GLY A 267 34.34 8.42 -23.87
C GLY A 267 33.11 7.68 -23.34
N VAL A 268 32.81 6.49 -23.89
CA VAL A 268 31.63 5.69 -23.50
C VAL A 268 31.56 5.45 -21.99
N GLN A 269 32.71 5.24 -21.33
CA GLN A 269 32.80 5.05 -19.88
C GLN A 269 32.51 6.34 -19.08
N ASP A 270 32.93 7.51 -19.58
CA ASP A 270 32.66 8.81 -18.93
C ASP A 270 31.17 9.16 -19.04
N ILE A 271 30.59 8.95 -20.22
CA ILE A 271 29.15 9.13 -20.46
C ILE A 271 28.33 8.21 -19.56
N ALA A 272 28.66 6.91 -19.51
CA ALA A 272 27.95 5.95 -18.66
C ALA A 272 28.04 6.33 -17.17
N ARG A 273 29.22 6.76 -16.70
CA ARG A 273 29.43 7.21 -15.32
C ARG A 273 28.59 8.46 -15.00
N ARG A 274 28.50 9.41 -15.93
CA ARG A 274 27.68 10.62 -15.76
C ARG A 274 26.19 10.29 -15.80
N GLN A 275 25.75 9.36 -16.65
CA GLN A 275 24.37 8.88 -16.67
C GLN A 275 24.00 8.15 -15.38
N GLU A 276 24.92 7.40 -14.78
CA GLU A 276 24.71 6.75 -13.48
C GLU A 276 24.67 7.77 -12.34
N ALA A 277 25.53 8.79 -12.38
CA ALA A 277 25.62 9.81 -11.33
C ALA A 277 24.53 10.89 -11.39
N PHE A 278 24.08 11.27 -12.60
CA PHE A 278 23.19 12.41 -12.83
C PHE A 278 21.92 12.06 -13.63
N GLY A 279 21.75 10.81 -14.03
CA GLY A 279 20.62 10.36 -14.84
C GLY A 279 20.79 10.60 -16.35
N SER A 280 19.85 10.07 -17.12
CA SER A 280 19.78 10.19 -18.58
C SER A 280 18.84 11.32 -19.02
N ASN A 281 19.14 11.99 -20.14
CA ASN A 281 18.24 12.97 -20.74
C ASN A 281 17.04 12.29 -21.44
N THR A 282 16.17 11.65 -20.67
CA THR A 282 15.01 10.94 -21.18
C THR A 282 13.85 11.09 -20.21
N TYR A 283 12.68 11.44 -20.75
CA TYR A 283 11.45 11.54 -19.97
C TYR A 283 10.86 10.16 -19.72
N LYS A 284 10.33 9.93 -18.51
CA LYS A 284 9.65 8.68 -18.16
C LYS A 284 8.33 8.59 -18.92
N LYS A 285 8.35 7.99 -20.10
CA LYS A 285 7.13 7.64 -20.84
C LYS A 285 6.39 6.52 -20.09
N PRO A 286 5.05 6.50 -20.08
CA PRO A 286 4.31 5.36 -19.57
C PRO A 286 4.76 4.08 -20.29
N PRO A 287 4.80 2.93 -19.58
CA PRO A 287 5.27 1.68 -20.18
C PRO A 287 4.43 1.34 -21.41
N THR A 288 5.09 0.87 -22.47
CA THR A 288 4.40 0.44 -23.70
C THR A 288 3.40 -0.66 -23.36
N LYS A 289 2.14 -0.45 -23.72
CA LYS A 289 1.06 -1.41 -23.43
C LYS A 289 1.32 -2.72 -24.18
N SER A 290 1.30 -3.83 -23.44
CA SER A 290 1.45 -5.17 -24.01
C SER A 290 0.20 -5.57 -24.82
N PHE A 291 0.33 -6.52 -25.74
CA PHE A 291 -0.80 -7.10 -26.45
C PHE A 291 -1.89 -7.60 -25.47
N PHE A 292 -1.49 -8.24 -24.37
CA PHE A 292 -2.40 -8.72 -23.33
C PHE A 292 -3.19 -7.61 -22.64
N HIS A 293 -2.60 -6.42 -22.50
CA HIS A 293 -3.33 -5.26 -21.97
C HIS A 293 -4.51 -4.92 -22.89
N PHE A 294 -4.33 -4.94 -24.21
CA PHE A 294 -5.42 -4.66 -25.16
C PHE A 294 -6.48 -5.76 -25.20
N VAL A 295 -6.10 -7.01 -24.96
CA VAL A 295 -7.05 -8.11 -24.79
C VAL A 295 -7.91 -7.89 -23.55
N VAL A 296 -7.31 -7.65 -22.38
CA VAL A 296 -8.03 -7.38 -21.13
C VAL A 296 -8.91 -6.14 -21.24
N GLU A 297 -8.42 -5.09 -21.92
CA GLU A 297 -9.19 -3.87 -22.15
C GLU A 297 -10.44 -4.15 -23.01
N ALA A 298 -10.35 -5.02 -24.02
CA ALA A 298 -11.50 -5.42 -24.82
C ALA A 298 -12.54 -6.20 -23.98
N PHE A 299 -12.13 -6.99 -22.97
CA PHE A 299 -13.06 -7.67 -22.07
C PHE A 299 -13.80 -6.73 -21.10
N LYS A 300 -13.30 -5.50 -20.89
CA LYS A 300 -13.99 -4.50 -20.06
C LYS A 300 -15.15 -3.81 -20.78
N ASP A 301 -15.28 -4.00 -22.09
CA ASP A 301 -16.42 -3.47 -22.83
C ASP A 301 -17.71 -4.16 -22.35
N LEU A 302 -18.67 -3.36 -21.87
CA LEU A 302 -19.94 -3.85 -21.32
C LEU A 302 -20.70 -4.71 -22.32
N THR A 303 -20.61 -4.41 -23.62
CA THR A 303 -21.29 -5.19 -24.67
C THR A 303 -20.68 -6.58 -24.82
N ILE A 304 -19.35 -6.68 -24.77
CA ILE A 304 -18.61 -7.96 -24.83
C ILE A 304 -18.88 -8.78 -23.56
N ALA A 305 -18.92 -8.14 -22.39
CA ALA A 305 -19.24 -8.80 -21.14
C ALA A 305 -20.67 -9.38 -21.13
N ILE A 306 -21.66 -8.63 -21.64
CA ILE A 306 -23.04 -9.12 -21.80
C ILE A 306 -23.09 -10.30 -22.78
N LEU A 307 -22.41 -10.21 -23.93
CA LEU A 307 -22.37 -11.30 -24.91
C LEU A 307 -21.72 -12.58 -24.35
N LEU A 308 -20.68 -12.46 -23.52
CA LEU A 308 -20.06 -13.60 -22.84
C LEU A 308 -20.99 -14.22 -21.79
N ALA A 309 -21.73 -13.41 -21.04
CA ALA A 309 -22.73 -13.91 -20.11
C ALA A 309 -23.86 -14.65 -20.84
N CYS A 310 -24.34 -14.11 -21.97
CA CYS A 310 -25.31 -14.78 -22.83
C CYS A 310 -24.75 -16.09 -23.42
N ALA A 311 -23.50 -16.11 -23.87
CA ALA A 311 -22.84 -17.31 -24.38
C ALA A 311 -22.75 -18.40 -23.30
N ALA A 312 -22.38 -18.03 -22.07
CA ALA A 312 -22.28 -18.96 -20.94
C ALA A 312 -23.66 -19.52 -20.53
N LEU A 313 -24.70 -18.67 -20.47
CA LEU A 313 -26.07 -19.10 -20.19
C LEU A 313 -26.60 -20.02 -21.30
N SER A 314 -26.42 -19.63 -22.55
CA SER A 314 -26.81 -20.44 -23.72
C SER A 314 -26.10 -21.79 -23.73
N LEU A 315 -24.80 -21.82 -23.42
CA LEU A 315 -24.03 -23.06 -23.30
C LEU A 315 -24.54 -23.96 -22.16
N GLY A 316 -24.82 -23.36 -20.99
CA GLY A 316 -25.33 -24.09 -19.81
C GLY A 316 -26.72 -24.69 -20.02
N PHE A 317 -27.65 -23.91 -20.57
CA PHE A 317 -29.00 -24.41 -20.90
C PHE A 317 -28.97 -25.42 -22.05
N GLY A 318 -28.18 -25.14 -23.10
CA GLY A 318 -28.03 -26.04 -24.24
C GLY A 318 -27.52 -27.42 -23.83
N ILE A 319 -26.45 -27.49 -23.03
CA ILE A 319 -25.91 -28.76 -22.53
C ILE A 319 -26.90 -29.48 -21.61
N LYS A 320 -27.66 -28.75 -20.79
CA LYS A 320 -28.67 -29.33 -19.89
C LYS A 320 -29.84 -29.94 -20.65
N GLU A 321 -30.27 -29.33 -21.75
CA GLU A 321 -31.49 -29.73 -22.48
C GLU A 321 -31.21 -30.75 -23.59
N HIS A 322 -30.10 -30.61 -24.33
CA HIS A 322 -29.78 -31.45 -25.49
C HIS A 322 -28.58 -32.38 -25.26
N GLY A 323 -28.05 -32.41 -24.02
CA GLY A 323 -26.88 -33.19 -23.65
C GLY A 323 -25.55 -32.65 -24.22
N LEU A 324 -24.43 -33.25 -23.81
CA LEU A 324 -23.08 -32.77 -24.14
C LEU A 324 -22.71 -32.84 -25.63
N LYS A 325 -23.38 -33.69 -26.43
CA LYS A 325 -23.03 -33.91 -27.85
C LYS A 325 -23.62 -32.86 -28.79
N GLU A 326 -24.82 -32.35 -28.50
CA GLU A 326 -25.54 -31.43 -29.38
C GLU A 326 -25.84 -30.08 -28.73
N GLY A 327 -25.89 -30.00 -27.40
CA GLY A 327 -26.22 -28.77 -26.67
C GLY A 327 -25.14 -27.70 -26.63
N TRP A 328 -23.94 -27.95 -27.17
CA TRP A 328 -22.83 -27.01 -27.09
C TRP A 328 -22.75 -26.03 -28.27
N TYR A 329 -23.39 -26.32 -29.40
CA TYR A 329 -23.20 -25.58 -30.65
C TYR A 329 -23.67 -24.11 -30.57
N ASP A 330 -24.80 -23.83 -29.91
CA ASP A 330 -25.37 -22.48 -29.81
C ASP A 330 -24.49 -21.54 -28.96
N GLY A 331 -24.17 -21.96 -27.73
CA GLY A 331 -23.28 -21.19 -26.85
C GLY A 331 -21.83 -21.14 -27.36
N GLY A 332 -21.36 -22.24 -27.95
CA GLY A 332 -20.02 -22.34 -28.54
C GLY A 332 -19.82 -21.41 -29.74
N SER A 333 -20.81 -21.27 -30.61
CA SER A 333 -20.75 -20.38 -31.78
C SER A 333 -20.64 -18.91 -31.37
N ILE A 334 -21.40 -18.49 -30.35
CA ILE A 334 -21.33 -17.12 -29.82
C ILE A 334 -19.96 -16.86 -29.19
N PHE A 335 -19.43 -17.82 -28.45
CA PHE A 335 -18.10 -17.71 -27.85
C PHE A 335 -17.00 -17.53 -28.92
N VAL A 336 -17.05 -18.31 -30.00
CA VAL A 336 -16.10 -18.19 -31.13
C VAL A 336 -16.21 -16.83 -31.83
N ALA A 337 -17.43 -16.33 -32.04
CA ALA A 337 -17.65 -15.02 -32.66
C ALA A 337 -17.08 -13.88 -31.79
N VAL A 338 -17.35 -13.92 -30.47
CA VAL A 338 -16.80 -12.93 -29.52
C VAL A 338 -15.27 -13.00 -29.46
N PHE A 339 -14.71 -14.21 -29.46
CA PHE A 339 -13.25 -14.39 -29.49
C PHE A 339 -12.61 -13.74 -30.73
N LEU A 340 -13.19 -13.94 -31.92
CA LEU A 340 -12.70 -13.33 -33.16
C LEU A 340 -12.76 -11.80 -33.11
N VAL A 341 -13.86 -11.23 -32.60
CA VAL A 341 -14.01 -9.77 -32.45
C VAL A 341 -12.95 -9.21 -31.49
N ILE A 342 -12.73 -9.84 -30.34
CA ILE A 342 -11.71 -9.45 -29.37
C ILE A 342 -10.31 -9.53 -30.01
N ALA A 343 -10.01 -10.61 -30.73
CA ALA A 343 -8.72 -10.80 -31.37
C ALA A 343 -8.43 -9.71 -32.42
N VAL A 344 -9.39 -9.43 -33.30
CA VAL A 344 -9.26 -8.37 -34.33
C VAL A 344 -9.10 -6.99 -33.67
N SER A 345 -9.90 -6.68 -32.66
CA SER A 345 -9.84 -5.42 -31.92
C SER A 345 -8.48 -5.24 -31.22
N ALA A 346 -8.02 -6.26 -30.48
CA ALA A 346 -6.74 -6.24 -29.78
C ALA A 346 -5.55 -6.10 -30.74
N VAL A 347 -5.56 -6.82 -31.88
CA VAL A 347 -4.50 -6.70 -32.90
C VAL A 347 -4.49 -5.31 -33.53
N SER A 348 -5.66 -4.76 -33.86
CA SER A 348 -5.78 -3.42 -34.44
C SER A 348 -5.24 -2.36 -33.49
N ASN A 349 -5.72 -2.35 -32.24
CA ASN A 349 -5.31 -1.38 -31.22
C ASN A 349 -3.82 -1.51 -30.85
N TYR A 350 -3.30 -2.75 -30.78
CA TYR A 350 -1.88 -2.97 -30.56
C TYR A 350 -1.01 -2.43 -31.72
N ARG A 351 -1.43 -2.65 -32.97
CA ARG A 351 -0.74 -2.10 -34.15
C ARG A 351 -0.76 -0.58 -34.14
N GLN A 352 -1.92 0.03 -33.86
CA GLN A 352 -2.07 1.49 -33.77
C GLN A 352 -1.16 2.09 -32.68
N ASN A 353 -1.16 1.52 -31.46
CA ASN A 353 -0.30 1.98 -30.37
C ASN A 353 1.19 1.88 -30.75
N ARG A 354 1.60 0.79 -31.40
CA ARG A 354 3.00 0.59 -31.82
C ARG A 354 3.42 1.56 -32.93
N GLN A 355 2.51 1.92 -33.83
CA GLN A 355 2.77 2.94 -34.85
C GLN A 355 2.94 4.32 -34.22
N PHE A 356 2.07 4.67 -33.28
CA PHE A 356 2.17 5.92 -32.52
C PHE A 356 3.48 6.01 -31.73
N ASP A 357 3.86 4.94 -31.04
CA ASP A 357 5.13 4.88 -30.29
C ASP A 357 6.35 5.06 -31.20
N LYS A 358 6.34 4.44 -32.39
CA LYS A 358 7.42 4.58 -33.38
C LYS A 358 7.52 6.01 -33.91
N LEU A 359 6.40 6.61 -34.30
CA LEU A 359 6.35 7.99 -34.78
C LEU A 359 6.80 8.97 -33.69
N SER A 360 6.36 8.75 -32.45
CA SER A 360 6.80 9.53 -31.29
C SER A 360 8.31 9.44 -31.08
N ARG A 361 8.94 8.26 -31.21
CA ARG A 361 10.40 8.13 -31.04
C ARG A 361 11.20 8.89 -32.11
N VAL A 362 10.78 8.83 -33.36
CA VAL A 362 11.48 9.49 -34.47
C VAL A 362 11.31 11.02 -34.39
N SER A 363 10.10 11.50 -34.12
CA SER A 363 9.83 12.94 -34.00
C SER A 363 10.51 13.62 -32.80
N ASN A 364 10.92 12.85 -31.79
CA ASN A 364 11.56 13.37 -30.57
C ASN A 364 13.10 13.29 -30.61
N ASN A 365 13.70 12.76 -31.68
CA ASN A 365 15.16 12.65 -31.78
C ASN A 365 15.75 13.88 -32.50
N ILE A 366 15.98 14.95 -31.74
CA ILE A 366 16.59 16.19 -32.23
C ILE A 366 18.12 16.05 -32.13
N GLN A 367 18.85 16.54 -33.14
CA GLN A 367 20.31 16.62 -33.12
C GLN A 367 20.74 17.94 -32.48
N ILE A 368 21.71 17.88 -31.57
CA ILE A 368 22.21 19.03 -30.82
C ILE A 368 23.71 19.15 -31.05
N ASP A 369 24.17 20.38 -31.30
CA ASP A 369 25.59 20.70 -31.38
C ASP A 369 26.19 20.79 -29.96
N VAL A 370 27.12 19.89 -29.64
CA VAL A 370 27.85 19.88 -28.37
C VAL A 370 29.35 19.95 -28.60
N VAL A 371 30.08 20.49 -27.62
CA VAL A 371 31.54 20.43 -27.57
C VAL A 371 31.95 19.28 -26.65
N ARG A 372 32.66 18.29 -27.19
CA ARG A 372 33.35 17.25 -26.41
C ARG A 372 34.77 17.09 -26.96
N GLN A 373 35.76 16.88 -26.08
CA GLN A 373 37.19 16.81 -26.45
C GLN A 373 37.69 18.01 -27.30
N GLY A 374 37.14 19.21 -27.07
CA GLY A 374 37.48 20.42 -27.83
C GLY A 374 36.99 20.43 -29.28
N ARG A 375 36.10 19.52 -29.67
CA ARG A 375 35.51 19.47 -31.01
C ARG A 375 34.00 19.61 -30.92
N ARG A 376 33.44 20.37 -31.86
CA ARG A 376 31.98 20.43 -32.08
C ARG A 376 31.53 19.15 -32.78
N GLN A 377 30.50 18.52 -32.24
CA GLN A 377 29.91 17.31 -32.78
C GLN A 377 28.40 17.30 -32.55
N GLN A 378 27.67 16.67 -33.46
CA GLN A 378 26.22 16.48 -33.31
C GLN A 378 25.94 15.19 -32.54
N VAL A 379 25.14 15.32 -31.48
CA VAL A 379 24.68 14.20 -30.67
C VAL A 379 23.16 14.22 -30.61
N SER A 380 22.57 13.04 -30.39
CA SER A 380 21.15 12.94 -30.09
C SER A 380 20.84 13.64 -28.74
N ILE A 381 19.68 14.29 -28.66
CA ILE A 381 19.13 14.81 -27.40
C ILE A 381 19.11 13.78 -26.26
N PHE A 382 18.95 12.48 -26.58
CA PHE A 382 18.93 11.41 -25.59
C PHE A 382 20.33 11.06 -25.03
N GLU A 383 21.39 11.41 -25.73
CA GLU A 383 22.79 11.16 -25.33
C GLU A 383 23.43 12.36 -24.62
N LEU A 384 22.65 13.41 -24.39
CA LEU A 384 23.08 14.59 -23.64
C LEU A 384 23.25 14.24 -22.15
N VAL A 385 24.35 14.69 -21.54
CA VAL A 385 24.66 14.42 -20.13
C VAL A 385 25.05 15.71 -19.38
N VAL A 386 24.97 15.65 -18.04
CA VAL A 386 25.42 16.76 -17.19
C VAL A 386 26.90 17.04 -17.41
N GLY A 387 27.21 18.31 -17.60
CA GLY A 387 28.53 18.82 -17.93
C GLY A 387 28.85 18.86 -19.42
N ASP A 388 27.93 18.52 -20.33
CA ASP A 388 28.10 18.86 -21.74
C ASP A 388 28.07 20.38 -21.93
N VAL A 389 28.83 20.87 -22.92
CA VAL A 389 28.77 22.26 -23.37
C VAL A 389 28.01 22.28 -24.69
N VAL A 390 26.81 22.83 -24.68
CA VAL A 390 25.89 22.92 -25.81
C VAL A 390 26.09 24.25 -26.54
N CYS A 391 26.16 24.22 -27.86
CA CYS A 391 26.14 25.43 -28.68
C CYS A 391 24.69 25.73 -29.09
N LEU A 392 24.24 26.96 -28.82
CA LEU A 392 22.88 27.42 -29.08
C LEU A 392 22.91 28.52 -30.16
N ASN A 393 22.08 28.37 -31.18
CA ASN A 393 21.84 29.36 -32.22
C ASN A 393 20.36 29.75 -32.29
N ILE A 394 20.07 30.82 -33.04
CA ILE A 394 18.71 31.32 -33.27
C ILE A 394 17.81 30.20 -33.80
N GLY A 395 16.66 29.99 -33.14
CA GLY A 395 15.67 28.98 -33.49
C GLY A 395 15.87 27.62 -32.81
N ASP A 396 16.99 27.39 -32.12
CA ASP A 396 17.25 26.15 -31.40
C ASP A 396 16.35 26.04 -30.15
N GLN A 397 15.91 24.82 -29.85
CA GLN A 397 15.24 24.50 -28.60
C GLN A 397 16.27 24.12 -27.54
N ILE A 398 16.15 24.69 -26.34
CA ILE A 398 17.04 24.36 -25.23
C ILE A 398 16.77 22.91 -24.77
N PRO A 399 17.77 22.01 -24.82
CA PRO A 399 17.57 20.57 -24.68
C PRO A 399 17.58 20.05 -23.23
N ALA A 400 18.08 20.86 -22.29
CA ALA A 400 18.27 20.55 -20.89
C ALA A 400 18.43 21.85 -20.10
N ASP A 401 18.30 21.80 -18.78
CA ASP A 401 18.55 22.96 -17.92
C ASP A 401 20.06 23.18 -17.77
N GLY A 402 20.47 24.45 -17.76
CA GLY A 402 21.88 24.79 -17.78
C GLY A 402 22.20 26.23 -17.43
N LEU A 403 23.49 26.51 -17.48
CA LEU A 403 24.06 27.84 -17.22
C LEU A 403 24.72 28.40 -18.47
N PHE A 404 24.50 29.68 -18.72
CA PHE A 404 25.15 30.43 -19.79
C PHE A 404 26.64 30.56 -19.52
N VAL A 405 27.45 30.20 -20.51
CA VAL A 405 28.91 30.28 -20.46
C VAL A 405 29.37 31.58 -21.09
N ASP A 406 29.11 31.73 -22.39
CA ASP A 406 29.45 32.89 -23.18
C ASP A 406 28.58 32.96 -24.45
N GLY A 407 28.59 34.10 -25.13
CA GLY A 407 27.71 34.34 -26.27
C GLY A 407 27.49 35.82 -26.52
N HIS A 408 26.67 36.14 -27.52
CA HIS A 408 26.35 37.50 -27.90
C HIS A 408 24.83 37.68 -28.05
N SER A 409 24.28 38.61 -27.27
CA SER A 409 22.86 39.03 -27.29
C SER A 409 21.86 37.86 -27.28
N LEU A 410 22.10 36.85 -26.44
CA LEU A 410 21.25 35.67 -26.35
C LEU A 410 19.90 36.04 -25.71
N GLN A 411 18.83 35.92 -26.48
CA GLN A 411 17.46 36.13 -26.02
C GLN A 411 16.66 34.83 -26.11
N ILE A 412 15.97 34.49 -25.03
CA ILE A 412 15.19 33.27 -24.91
C ILE A 412 13.70 33.61 -24.83
N ASP A 413 12.91 32.89 -25.61
CA ASP A 413 11.46 32.87 -25.52
C ASP A 413 11.03 31.85 -24.45
N GLU A 414 10.66 32.38 -23.28
CA GLU A 414 10.15 31.59 -22.14
C GLU A 414 8.62 31.34 -22.22
N SER A 415 7.94 31.76 -23.30
CA SER A 415 6.47 31.66 -23.43
C SER A 415 5.92 30.24 -23.31
N SER A 416 6.72 29.25 -23.71
CA SER A 416 6.35 27.83 -23.58
C SER A 416 6.26 27.37 -22.14
N MET A 417 6.85 28.12 -21.19
CA MET A 417 6.86 27.83 -19.76
C MET A 417 6.00 28.77 -18.92
N THR A 418 6.08 30.08 -19.17
CA THR A 418 5.39 31.10 -18.37
C THR A 418 4.05 31.51 -18.98
N GLY A 419 3.84 31.26 -20.28
CA GLY A 419 2.69 31.75 -21.04
C GLY A 419 2.77 33.23 -21.42
N GLU A 420 3.84 33.93 -21.01
CA GLU A 420 4.08 35.35 -21.33
C GLU A 420 5.02 35.45 -22.55
N SER A 421 4.75 36.38 -23.47
CA SER A 421 5.44 36.48 -24.77
C SER A 421 6.73 37.31 -24.74
N ASP A 422 7.23 37.64 -23.55
CA ASP A 422 8.37 38.53 -23.39
C ASP A 422 9.69 37.77 -23.57
N HIS A 423 10.59 38.34 -24.37
CA HIS A 423 11.92 37.80 -24.58
C HIS A 423 12.81 38.13 -23.39
N VAL A 424 13.43 37.11 -22.82
CA VAL A 424 14.33 37.26 -21.67
C VAL A 424 15.78 37.25 -22.16
N GLU A 425 16.51 38.33 -21.88
CA GLU A 425 17.94 38.38 -22.17
C GLU A 425 18.73 37.54 -21.16
N VAL A 426 19.63 36.72 -21.69
CA VAL A 426 20.51 35.84 -20.92
C VAL A 426 21.93 36.42 -20.94
N ASN A 427 22.49 36.63 -19.75
CA ASN A 427 23.81 37.22 -19.58
C ASN A 427 24.53 36.63 -18.36
N HIS A 428 25.84 36.81 -18.31
CA HIS A 428 26.69 36.21 -17.27
C HIS A 428 26.42 36.79 -15.87
N ASP A 429 26.02 38.07 -15.77
CA ASP A 429 26.02 38.82 -14.50
C ASP A 429 24.66 38.88 -13.80
N GLN A 430 23.57 38.91 -14.56
CA GLN A 430 22.20 39.12 -14.05
C GLN A 430 21.30 37.90 -14.25
N ASN A 431 21.42 37.17 -15.36
CA ASN A 431 20.56 36.01 -15.64
C ASN A 431 21.28 34.96 -16.50
N PRO A 432 22.14 34.11 -15.91
CA PRO A 432 22.84 33.07 -16.64
C PRO A 432 22.04 31.77 -16.73
N PHE A 433 20.74 31.75 -16.44
CA PHE A 433 19.96 30.51 -16.34
C PHE A 433 19.22 30.20 -17.64
N LEU A 434 19.28 28.95 -18.06
CA LEU A 434 18.66 28.45 -19.28
C LEU A 434 17.79 27.23 -18.93
N PHE A 435 16.53 27.24 -19.37
CA PHE A 435 15.57 26.18 -19.08
C PHE A 435 15.28 25.32 -20.30
N SER A 436 15.23 24.01 -20.08
CA SER A 436 14.78 23.01 -21.02
C SER A 436 13.39 23.37 -21.58
N GLY A 437 13.19 23.18 -22.89
CA GLY A 437 11.90 23.39 -23.54
C GLY A 437 11.66 24.82 -24.05
N THR A 438 12.40 25.81 -23.55
CA THR A 438 12.39 27.19 -24.09
C THR A 438 13.13 27.26 -25.43
N LYS A 439 12.96 28.36 -26.17
CA LYS A 439 13.56 28.54 -27.52
C LYS A 439 14.45 29.76 -27.60
N VAL A 440 15.52 29.67 -28.38
CA VAL A 440 16.38 30.81 -28.69
C VAL A 440 15.68 31.71 -29.70
N ALA A 441 15.31 32.92 -29.28
CA ALA A 441 14.65 33.90 -30.11
C ALA A 441 15.65 34.72 -30.94
N ASP A 442 16.78 35.10 -30.34
CA ASP A 442 17.83 35.88 -30.99
C ASP A 442 19.21 35.61 -30.35
N GLY A 443 20.28 35.90 -31.10
CA GLY A 443 21.66 35.73 -30.68
C GLY A 443 22.18 34.29 -30.71
N TYR A 444 23.36 34.08 -30.13
CA TYR A 444 23.99 32.77 -30.00
C TYR A 444 24.78 32.68 -28.70
N GLY A 445 24.98 31.48 -28.20
CA GLY A 445 25.76 31.26 -26.98
C GLY A 445 26.13 29.82 -26.73
N ARG A 446 26.97 29.60 -25.71
CA ARG A 446 27.30 28.29 -25.16
C ARG A 446 26.64 28.14 -23.80
N MET A 447 26.13 26.94 -23.56
CA MET A 447 25.46 26.55 -22.32
C MET A 447 26.15 25.34 -21.69
N LEU A 448 26.42 25.39 -20.40
CA LEU A 448 26.83 24.26 -19.59
C LEU A 448 25.61 23.52 -19.04
N VAL A 449 25.45 22.24 -19.37
CA VAL A 449 24.32 21.43 -18.90
C VAL A 449 24.48 21.09 -17.42
N THR A 450 23.49 21.41 -16.59
CA THR A 450 23.50 21.15 -15.14
C THR A 450 22.56 20.05 -14.71
N SER A 451 21.41 19.90 -15.38
CA SER A 451 20.42 18.85 -15.10
C SER A 451 19.76 18.37 -16.38
N VAL A 452 19.43 17.07 -16.43
CA VAL A 452 18.89 16.40 -17.62
C VAL A 452 17.65 15.55 -17.28
N GLY A 453 16.81 15.31 -18.28
CA GLY A 453 15.67 14.39 -18.20
C GLY A 453 14.63 14.82 -17.16
N MET A 454 14.33 13.94 -16.21
CA MET A 454 13.33 14.20 -15.15
C MET A 454 13.76 15.25 -14.12
N ASN A 455 15.05 15.61 -14.11
CA ASN A 455 15.60 16.59 -13.18
C ASN A 455 15.54 18.03 -13.72
N THR A 456 14.99 18.24 -14.92
CA THR A 456 14.76 19.59 -15.45
C THR A 456 13.39 20.12 -15.04
N THR A 457 13.23 21.45 -15.04
CA THR A 457 11.93 22.13 -14.81
C THR A 457 10.86 21.60 -15.76
N TRP A 458 11.18 21.50 -17.04
CA TRP A 458 10.29 20.97 -18.08
C TRP A 458 9.98 19.49 -17.87
N GLY A 459 10.97 18.66 -17.51
CA GLY A 459 10.78 17.23 -17.28
C GLY A 459 9.84 16.94 -16.12
N GLU A 460 9.96 17.70 -15.03
CA GLU A 460 9.05 17.65 -13.89
C GLU A 460 7.63 18.06 -14.30
N MET A 461 7.48 19.22 -14.97
CA MET A 461 6.18 19.69 -15.46
C MET A 461 5.50 18.67 -16.39
N MET A 462 6.24 18.12 -17.36
CA MET A 462 5.71 17.12 -18.29
C MET A 462 5.30 15.82 -17.60
N SER A 463 5.91 15.49 -16.45
CA SER A 463 5.54 14.32 -15.67
C SER A 463 4.18 14.47 -14.96
N HIS A 464 3.85 15.70 -14.54
CA HIS A 464 2.55 16.03 -13.97
C HIS A 464 1.48 16.01 -15.07
N ILE A 465 1.74 16.63 -16.22
CA ILE A 465 0.79 16.67 -17.35
C ILE A 465 0.53 15.28 -17.94
N SER A 466 1.57 14.42 -18.01
CA SER A 466 1.42 13.05 -18.51
C SER A 466 0.59 12.13 -17.60
N ARG A 467 0.31 12.53 -16.35
CA ARG A 467 -0.62 11.80 -15.47
C ARG A 467 -2.09 12.10 -15.79
N ASP A 468 -2.40 13.24 -16.39
CA ASP A 468 -3.75 13.72 -16.69
C ASP A 468 -4.21 13.48 -18.14
N THR A 469 -3.48 12.69 -18.93
CA THR A 469 -3.75 12.48 -20.37
C THR A 469 -4.96 11.57 -20.67
N SER A 470 -5.98 11.57 -19.81
CA SER A 470 -7.30 10.99 -20.13
C SER A 470 -8.27 11.99 -20.78
N GLU A 471 -7.79 13.17 -21.20
CA GLU A 471 -8.63 14.12 -21.93
C GLU A 471 -8.98 13.57 -23.32
N GLN A 472 -10.27 13.27 -23.52
CA GLN A 472 -10.80 12.83 -24.80
C GLN A 472 -10.73 13.98 -25.81
N THR A 473 -10.31 13.68 -27.04
CA THR A 473 -10.35 14.68 -28.11
C THR A 473 -11.78 15.21 -28.33
N PRO A 474 -11.97 16.47 -28.77
CA PRO A 474 -13.30 17.04 -29.00
C PRO A 474 -14.16 16.21 -29.97
N LEU A 475 -13.51 15.55 -30.93
CA LEU A 475 -14.16 14.62 -31.86
C LEU A 475 -14.58 13.32 -31.16
N GLN A 476 -13.73 12.72 -30.33
CA GLN A 476 -14.09 11.53 -29.54
C GLN A 476 -15.26 11.80 -28.59
N ALA A 477 -15.30 12.98 -27.96
CA ALA A 477 -16.42 13.36 -27.09
C ALA A 477 -17.75 13.42 -27.87
N ARG A 478 -17.73 13.99 -29.08
CA ARG A 478 -18.91 14.03 -29.96
C ARG A 478 -19.31 12.62 -30.45
N LEU A 479 -18.34 11.79 -30.81
CA LEU A 479 -18.60 10.40 -31.23
C LEU A 479 -19.16 9.56 -30.07
N ASN A 480 -18.62 9.69 -28.85
CA ASN A 480 -19.13 8.98 -27.67
C ASN A 480 -20.58 9.37 -27.35
N LYS A 481 -20.94 10.65 -27.54
CA LYS A 481 -22.33 11.10 -27.39
C LYS A 481 -23.25 10.43 -28.44
N LEU A 482 -22.80 10.29 -29.68
CA LEU A 482 -23.54 9.58 -30.72
C LEU A 482 -23.67 8.08 -30.41
N THR A 483 -22.57 7.42 -30.06
CA THR A 483 -22.55 5.99 -29.68
C THR A 483 -23.48 5.71 -28.50
N SER A 484 -23.50 6.59 -27.49
CA SER A 484 -24.41 6.48 -26.35
C SER A 484 -25.88 6.61 -26.74
N SER A 485 -26.22 7.54 -27.63
CA SER A 485 -27.59 7.68 -28.14
C SER A 485 -28.03 6.45 -28.94
N ILE A 486 -27.16 5.91 -29.79
CA ILE A 486 -27.43 4.67 -30.54
C ILE A 486 -27.66 3.50 -29.57
N GLY A 487 -26.82 3.38 -28.53
CA GLY A 487 -26.96 2.36 -27.49
C GLY A 487 -28.31 2.44 -26.74
N LYS A 488 -28.76 3.65 -26.38
CA LYS A 488 -30.06 3.86 -25.71
C LYS A 488 -31.25 3.46 -26.60
N VAL A 489 -31.20 3.84 -27.87
CA VAL A 489 -32.23 3.46 -28.85
C VAL A 489 -32.25 1.93 -29.04
N GLY A 490 -31.07 1.32 -29.20
CA GLY A 490 -30.94 -0.13 -29.30
C GLY A 490 -31.52 -0.87 -28.10
N LEU A 491 -31.25 -0.39 -26.88
CA LEU A 491 -31.78 -0.98 -25.64
C LEU A 491 -33.30 -0.84 -25.54
N ALA A 492 -33.86 0.31 -25.92
CA ALA A 492 -35.31 0.53 -25.93
C ALA A 492 -36.02 -0.42 -26.91
N VAL A 493 -35.46 -0.61 -28.11
CA VAL A 493 -35.99 -1.55 -29.10
C VAL A 493 -35.91 -2.99 -28.59
N ALA A 494 -34.78 -3.40 -28.02
CA ALA A 494 -34.61 -4.75 -27.45
C ALA A 494 -35.62 -5.04 -26.32
N PHE A 495 -35.84 -4.08 -25.43
CA PHE A 495 -36.85 -4.18 -24.37
C PHE A 495 -38.27 -4.32 -24.92
N LEU A 496 -38.60 -3.53 -25.96
CA LEU A 496 -39.91 -3.60 -26.60
C LEU A 496 -40.15 -4.96 -27.27
N VAL A 497 -39.14 -5.49 -27.97
CA VAL A 497 -39.21 -6.84 -28.57
C VAL A 497 -39.38 -7.91 -27.48
N LEU A 498 -38.64 -7.83 -26.37
CA LEU A 498 -38.79 -8.74 -25.23
C LEU A 498 -40.22 -8.70 -24.67
N ALA A 499 -40.77 -7.50 -24.44
CA ALA A 499 -42.13 -7.33 -23.93
C ALA A 499 -43.19 -7.95 -24.86
N VAL A 500 -43.05 -7.74 -26.18
CA VAL A 500 -43.96 -8.33 -27.19
C VAL A 500 -43.88 -9.86 -27.18
N LEU A 501 -42.69 -10.43 -27.11
CA LEU A 501 -42.51 -11.89 -27.03
C LEU A 501 -43.12 -12.47 -25.74
N LEU A 502 -42.95 -11.78 -24.62
CA LEU A 502 -43.47 -12.21 -23.31
C LEU A 502 -45.00 -12.16 -23.26
N ILE A 503 -45.61 -11.10 -23.80
CA ILE A 503 -47.07 -11.00 -23.98
C ILE A 503 -47.57 -12.14 -24.87
N ARG A 504 -46.88 -12.44 -25.96
CA ARG A 504 -47.27 -13.53 -26.88
C ARG A 504 -47.20 -14.90 -26.21
N VAL A 505 -46.18 -15.16 -25.40
CA VAL A 505 -46.04 -16.41 -24.63
C VAL A 505 -47.13 -16.54 -23.57
N LEU A 506 -47.40 -15.47 -22.82
CA LEU A 506 -48.49 -15.45 -21.82
C LEU A 506 -49.86 -15.66 -22.47
N HIS A 507 -50.11 -15.02 -23.61
CA HIS A 507 -51.36 -15.21 -24.36
C HIS A 507 -51.50 -16.63 -24.89
N TRP A 508 -50.40 -17.25 -25.35
CA TRP A 508 -50.39 -18.63 -25.79
C TRP A 508 -50.61 -19.63 -24.63
N GLN A 509 -50.07 -19.35 -23.44
CA GLN A 509 -50.32 -20.15 -22.23
C GLN A 509 -51.76 -20.03 -21.71
N HIS A 510 -52.41 -18.89 -21.91
CA HIS A 510 -53.82 -18.69 -21.50
C HIS A 510 -54.83 -19.26 -22.51
N ALA A 511 -54.39 -19.56 -23.74
CA ALA A 511 -55.21 -20.14 -24.81
C ALA A 511 -55.16 -21.68 -24.85
N ARG A 512 -54.39 -22.32 -23.95
CA ARG A 512 -54.42 -23.75 -23.64
C ARG A 512 -55.13 -23.96 -22.31
#